data_AF-A0A353J9Y1-F1
#
_entry.id   AF-A0A353J9Y1-F1
#
_cell.length_a   1.000
_cell.length_b   1.000
_cell.length_c   1.000
_cell.angle_alpha   90.00
_cell.angle_beta   90.00
_cell.angle_gamma   90.00
#
_symmetry.space_group_name_H-M   'P 1'
#
loop_
_entity.id
_entity.type
_entity.pdbx_description
1 polymer ?
#
loop_
_entity_poly.entity_id
_entity_poly.type
_entity_poly.pdbx_seq_one_letter_code
_entity_poly.pdbx_strand_id
1 'polypeptide(L)'
;MKKIDLTSVCIILIVSLISFLTSNNPFVCIGVLLIYSLYYFIFARKNLKTFYEKSRRIHQCYYFVTTYLLTMSIKESYDDAFENAIKNKNDEFSKILDELQEMNSLEKIDYLSKYFTYSFYHMFLKVINLYQDQGGNILKMSSSLLNETIRVEETMNESETNSKKKAIEFFILWSLSFVVILFMRFALQNFYLGMLKSIPFFVILVSFYVLFFVAVHIFITRYTKMPINEEGKFNE
;
A
#
# COMPACT_ATOMS: atom_id res chain seq x y z
N MET A 1 -4.37 -8.68 6.16
CA MET A 1 -5.42 -7.79 6.71
C MET A 1 -5.60 -7.88 8.22
N LYS A 2 -5.86 -9.04 8.84
CA LYS A 2 -6.08 -9.15 10.31
C LYS A 2 -5.01 -8.45 11.17
N LYS A 3 -3.73 -8.53 10.77
CA LYS A 3 -2.62 -7.87 11.48
C LYS A 3 -2.68 -6.33 11.43
N ILE A 4 -3.10 -5.73 10.31
CA ILE A 4 -3.17 -4.26 10.13
C ILE A 4 -4.37 -3.69 10.88
N ASP A 5 -5.49 -4.42 10.86
CA ASP A 5 -6.68 -4.04 11.61
C ASP A 5 -6.39 -4.07 13.12
N LEU A 6 -5.67 -5.10 13.59
CA LEU A 6 -5.24 -5.20 14.99
C LEU A 6 -4.30 -4.07 15.41
N THR A 7 -3.25 -3.78 14.62
CA THR A 7 -2.29 -2.71 14.97
C THR A 7 -2.96 -1.34 15.00
N SER A 8 -3.89 -1.08 14.08
CA SER A 8 -4.63 0.19 14.00
C SER A 8 -5.53 0.38 15.21
N VAL A 9 -6.26 -0.67 15.64
CA VAL A 9 -7.09 -0.62 16.86
C VAL A 9 -6.23 -0.40 18.11
N CYS A 10 -5.08 -1.08 18.23
CA CYS A 10 -4.16 -0.85 19.35
C CYS A 10 -3.67 0.60 19.42
N ILE A 11 -3.32 1.21 18.28
CA ILE A 11 -2.88 2.61 18.23
C ILE A 11 -4.01 3.55 18.67
N ILE A 12 -5.25 3.33 18.20
CA ILE A 12 -6.41 4.16 18.59
C ILE A 12 -6.65 4.06 20.10
N LEU A 13 -6.56 2.86 20.69
CA LEU A 13 -6.71 2.67 22.13
C LEU A 13 -5.62 3.38 22.93
N ILE A 14 -4.36 3.30 22.49
CA ILE A 14 -3.23 3.99 23.14
C ILE A 14 -3.44 5.51 23.09
N VAL A 15 -3.80 6.06 21.93
CA VAL A 15 -4.03 7.51 21.77
C VAL A 15 -5.21 7.96 22.63
N SER A 16 -6.28 7.16 22.69
CA SER A 16 -7.45 7.45 23.53
C SER A 16 -7.10 7.41 25.03
N LEU A 17 -6.31 6.41 25.45
CA LEU A 17 -5.81 6.33 26.83
C LEU A 17 -4.93 7.54 27.19
N ILE A 18 -4.03 7.93 26.28
CA ILE A 18 -3.21 9.13 26.49
C ILE A 18 -4.11 10.37 26.60
N SER A 19 -5.15 10.49 25.79
CA SER A 19 -6.10 11.60 25.88
C SER A 19 -6.88 11.65 27.19
N PHE A 20 -7.20 10.50 27.78
CA PHE A 20 -7.80 10.42 29.11
C PHE A 20 -6.82 10.90 30.18
N LEU A 21 -5.57 10.41 30.14
CA LEU A 21 -4.54 10.74 31.13
C LEU A 21 -4.18 12.23 31.13
N THR A 22 -4.15 12.86 29.95
CA THR A 22 -3.80 14.29 29.81
C THR A 22 -4.99 15.18 30.15
N SER A 23 -6.18 14.93 29.59
CA SER A 23 -7.33 15.82 29.78
C SER A 23 -8.02 15.67 31.15
N ASN A 24 -7.83 14.53 31.83
CA ASN A 24 -8.60 14.14 33.01
C ASN A 24 -10.12 14.22 32.80
N ASN A 25 -10.57 14.12 31.55
CA ASN A 25 -11.97 14.27 31.16
C ASN A 25 -12.39 13.08 30.28
N PRO A 26 -13.35 12.25 30.73
CA PRO A 26 -13.80 11.09 29.98
C PRO A 26 -14.45 11.46 28.64
N PHE A 27 -15.06 12.64 28.51
CA PHE A 27 -15.70 13.08 27.27
C PHE A 27 -14.67 13.30 26.15
N VAL A 28 -13.49 13.82 26.47
CA VAL A 28 -12.41 14.00 25.48
C VAL A 28 -11.91 12.65 24.99
N CYS A 29 -11.73 11.69 25.90
CA CYS A 29 -11.34 10.32 25.57
C CYS A 29 -12.34 9.64 24.63
N ILE A 30 -13.63 9.69 24.96
CA ILE A 30 -14.69 9.11 24.13
C ILE A 30 -14.74 9.80 22.76
N GLY A 31 -14.61 11.13 22.72
CA GLY A 31 -14.57 11.89 21.47
C GLY A 31 -13.41 11.48 20.57
N VAL A 32 -12.19 11.38 21.11
CA VAL A 32 -11.00 10.93 20.37
C VAL A 32 -11.19 9.49 19.87
N LEU A 33 -11.64 8.58 20.75
CA LEU A 33 -11.88 7.19 20.38
C LEU A 33 -12.89 7.06 19.23
N LEU A 34 -14.03 7.75 19.31
CA LEU A 34 -15.07 7.71 18.29
C LEU A 34 -14.60 8.28 16.96
N ILE A 35 -13.98 9.47 16.96
CA ILE A 35 -13.52 10.14 15.74
C ILE A 35 -12.45 9.29 15.03
N TYR A 36 -11.47 8.78 15.76
CA TYR A 36 -10.39 7.99 15.17
C TYR A 36 -10.88 6.62 14.69
N SER A 37 -11.77 5.96 15.43
CA SER A 37 -12.39 4.70 15.03
C SER A 37 -13.22 4.88 13.75
N LEU A 38 -14.09 5.89 13.72
CA LEU A 38 -14.93 6.18 12.56
C LEU A 38 -14.09 6.48 11.32
N TYR A 39 -13.05 7.31 11.47
CA TYR A 39 -12.10 7.62 10.42
C TYR A 39 -11.39 6.38 9.88
N TYR A 40 -10.95 5.49 10.78
CA TYR A 40 -10.28 4.25 10.40
C TYR A 40 -11.20 3.35 9.56
N PHE A 41 -12.42 3.10 10.03
CA PHE A 41 -13.37 2.21 9.35
C PHE A 41 -13.85 2.75 8.00
N ILE A 42 -14.12 4.06 7.90
CA ILE A 42 -14.66 4.68 6.68
C ILE A 42 -13.56 4.90 5.65
N PHE A 43 -12.43 5.48 6.05
CA PHE A 43 -11.43 6.01 5.11
C PHE A 43 -10.14 5.18 5.08
N ALA A 44 -9.46 5.06 6.23
CA ALA A 44 -8.12 4.48 6.26
C ALA A 44 -8.10 3.02 5.80
N ARG A 45 -9.07 2.22 6.26
CA ARG A 45 -9.17 0.79 5.92
C ARG A 45 -9.34 0.57 4.42
N LYS A 46 -10.22 1.34 3.78
CA LYS A 46 -10.48 1.24 2.34
C LYS A 46 -9.22 1.59 1.55
N ASN A 47 -8.61 2.74 1.84
CA ASN A 47 -7.45 3.21 1.09
C ASN A 47 -6.22 2.31 1.27
N LEU A 48 -5.95 1.84 2.49
CA LEU A 48 -4.85 0.90 2.73
C LEU A 48 -5.09 -0.43 2.01
N LYS A 49 -6.31 -0.97 2.07
CA LYS A 49 -6.65 -2.22 1.37
C LYS A 49 -6.42 -2.09 -0.13
N THR A 50 -6.95 -1.05 -0.76
CA THR A 50 -6.76 -0.79 -2.20
C THR A 50 -5.29 -0.63 -2.55
N PHE A 51 -4.51 0.07 -1.74
CA PHE A 51 -3.07 0.24 -1.95
C PHE A 51 -2.32 -1.10 -1.91
N TYR A 52 -2.55 -1.93 -0.88
CA TYR A 52 -1.89 -3.25 -0.78
C TYR A 52 -2.30 -4.19 -1.92
N GLU A 53 -3.58 -4.17 -2.31
CA GLU A 53 -4.07 -4.96 -3.43
C GLU A 53 -3.41 -4.52 -4.75
N LYS A 54 -3.35 -3.22 -5.02
CA LYS A 54 -2.70 -2.66 -6.21
C LYS A 54 -1.22 -2.99 -6.24
N SER A 55 -0.50 -2.75 -5.14
CA SER A 55 0.93 -3.06 -5.03
C SER A 55 1.23 -4.55 -5.28
N ARG A 56 0.40 -5.44 -4.72
CA ARG A 56 0.56 -6.89 -4.90
C ARG A 56 0.30 -7.31 -6.35
N ARG A 57 -0.72 -6.75 -7.00
CA ARG A 57 -1.04 -7.06 -8.41
C ARG A 57 0.09 -6.65 -9.37
N ILE A 58 0.75 -5.52 -9.13
CA ILE A 58 1.92 -5.11 -9.92
C ILE A 58 3.06 -6.12 -9.76
N HIS A 59 3.39 -6.50 -8.52
CA HIS A 59 4.48 -7.44 -8.27
C HIS A 59 4.20 -8.81 -8.91
N GLN A 60 2.94 -9.24 -8.91
CA GLN A 60 2.50 -10.44 -9.63
C GLN A 60 2.65 -10.30 -11.14
N CYS A 61 2.23 -9.16 -11.70
CA CYS A 61 2.36 -8.88 -13.12
C CYS A 61 3.82 -8.89 -13.56
N TYR A 62 4.70 -8.26 -12.78
CA TYR A 62 6.14 -8.25 -12.98
C TYR A 62 6.70 -9.68 -12.97
N TYR A 63 6.42 -10.45 -11.91
CA TYR A 63 6.89 -11.81 -11.78
C TYR A 63 6.41 -12.70 -12.94
N PHE A 64 5.14 -12.54 -13.34
CA PHE A 64 4.54 -13.25 -14.46
C PHE A 64 5.28 -12.94 -15.77
N VAL A 65 5.40 -11.66 -16.14
CA VAL A 65 6.05 -11.24 -17.40
C VAL A 65 7.50 -11.72 -17.47
N THR A 66 8.28 -11.51 -16.40
CA THR A 66 9.70 -11.88 -16.36
C THR A 66 9.88 -13.40 -16.44
N THR A 67 9.12 -14.16 -15.66
CA THR A 67 9.19 -15.64 -15.66
C THR A 67 8.73 -16.21 -16.99
N TYR A 68 7.70 -15.62 -17.59
CA TYR A 68 7.18 -16.03 -18.90
C TYR A 68 8.25 -15.85 -19.98
N LEU A 69 8.81 -14.63 -20.12
CA LEU A 69 9.82 -14.32 -21.13
C LEU A 69 11.08 -15.18 -20.98
N LEU A 70 11.54 -15.38 -19.74
CA LEU A 70 12.70 -16.23 -19.45
C LEU A 70 12.43 -17.69 -19.82
N THR A 71 11.26 -18.22 -19.46
CA THR A 71 10.91 -19.60 -19.81
C THR A 71 10.73 -19.78 -21.32
N MET A 72 10.07 -18.83 -21.99
CA MET A 72 9.96 -18.84 -23.46
C MET A 72 11.34 -18.85 -24.13
N SER A 73 12.31 -18.11 -23.59
CA SER A 73 13.66 -18.07 -24.17
C SER A 73 14.44 -19.39 -24.04
N ILE A 74 14.05 -20.27 -23.12
CA ILE A 74 14.72 -21.55 -22.85
C ILE A 74 13.98 -22.70 -23.53
N LYS A 75 12.66 -22.72 -23.40
CA LYS A 75 11.81 -23.84 -23.83
C LYS A 75 11.11 -23.63 -25.15
N GLU A 76 11.05 -22.39 -25.65
CA GLU A 76 10.39 -22.02 -26.91
C GLU A 76 8.93 -22.51 -27.03
N SER A 77 8.25 -22.66 -25.89
CA SER A 77 6.90 -23.23 -25.75
C SER A 77 6.01 -22.32 -24.91
N TYR A 78 4.91 -21.86 -25.49
CA TYR A 78 3.93 -20.97 -24.85
C TYR A 78 3.29 -21.63 -23.63
N ASP A 79 2.96 -22.92 -23.72
CA ASP A 79 2.34 -23.68 -22.64
C ASP A 79 3.28 -23.83 -21.45
N ASP A 80 4.54 -24.19 -21.72
CA ASP A 80 5.56 -24.33 -20.68
C ASP A 80 5.89 -23.00 -20.00
N ALA A 81 5.91 -21.91 -20.77
CA ALA A 81 6.17 -20.58 -20.24
C ALA A 81 5.01 -20.08 -19.38
N PHE A 82 3.78 -20.32 -19.82
CA PHE A 82 2.59 -20.01 -19.05
C PHE A 82 2.57 -20.81 -17.73
N GLU A 83 2.77 -22.13 -17.79
CA GLU A 83 2.74 -23.00 -16.62
C GLU A 83 3.82 -22.60 -15.59
N ASN A 84 5.03 -22.26 -16.05
CA ASN A 84 6.09 -21.79 -15.15
C ASN A 84 5.79 -20.40 -14.56
N ALA A 85 5.21 -19.48 -15.34
CA ALA A 85 4.86 -18.14 -14.86
C ALA A 85 3.76 -18.15 -13.78
N ILE A 86 2.91 -19.18 -13.75
CA ILE A 86 1.82 -19.33 -12.77
C ILE A 86 2.19 -20.18 -11.54
N LYS A 87 3.39 -20.78 -11.47
CA LYS A 87 3.78 -21.68 -10.36
C LYS A 87 3.73 -21.02 -8.99
N ASN A 88 4.07 -19.75 -8.89
CA ASN A 88 4.03 -18.97 -7.65
C ASN A 88 2.76 -18.09 -7.54
N LYS A 89 1.62 -18.60 -8.00
CA LYS A 89 0.33 -17.91 -7.92
C LYS A 89 -0.15 -17.77 -6.46
N ASN A 90 -0.82 -16.65 -6.17
CA ASN A 90 -1.57 -16.52 -4.92
C ASN A 90 -3.00 -17.06 -5.07
N ASP A 91 -3.73 -17.19 -3.97
CA ASP A 91 -5.12 -17.68 -3.95
C ASP A 91 -6.07 -16.87 -4.84
N GLU A 92 -5.88 -15.55 -4.94
CA GLU A 92 -6.72 -14.67 -5.78
C GLU A 92 -6.47 -14.89 -7.27
N PHE A 93 -5.20 -15.01 -7.66
CA PHE A 93 -4.79 -15.29 -9.03
C PHE A 93 -5.16 -16.72 -9.43
N SER A 94 -5.14 -17.67 -8.50
CA SER A 94 -5.61 -19.02 -8.78
C SER A 94 -7.08 -19.05 -9.18
N LYS A 95 -7.95 -18.29 -8.52
CA LYS A 95 -9.38 -18.22 -8.89
C LYS A 95 -9.59 -17.72 -10.31
N ILE A 96 -8.80 -16.72 -10.72
CA ILE A 96 -8.85 -16.19 -12.09
C ILE A 96 -8.34 -17.23 -13.09
N LEU A 97 -7.30 -17.99 -12.73
CA LEU A 97 -6.76 -19.06 -13.56
C LEU A 97 -7.71 -20.27 -13.68
N ASP A 98 -8.52 -20.53 -12.65
CA ASP A 98 -9.50 -21.61 -12.67
C ASP A 98 -10.65 -21.33 -13.66
N GLU A 99 -10.99 -20.05 -13.89
CA GLU A 99 -11.93 -19.60 -14.93
C GLU A 99 -11.38 -19.76 -16.36
N LEU A 100 -10.08 -20.05 -16.50
CA LEU A 100 -9.36 -20.05 -17.78
C LEU A 100 -8.97 -21.44 -18.28
N GLN A 101 -9.36 -22.53 -17.60
CA GLN A 101 -8.80 -23.87 -17.86
C GLN A 101 -8.94 -24.36 -19.31
N GLU A 102 -10.00 -23.97 -20.02
CA GLU A 102 -10.30 -24.46 -21.38
C GLU A 102 -9.66 -23.64 -22.52
N MET A 103 -9.03 -22.50 -22.23
CA MET A 103 -8.45 -21.63 -23.26
C MET A 103 -7.05 -22.11 -23.72
N ASN A 104 -6.63 -21.67 -24.91
CA ASN A 104 -5.23 -21.83 -25.34
C ASN A 104 -4.31 -20.85 -24.56
N SER A 105 -3.03 -21.17 -24.39
CA SER A 105 -2.09 -20.33 -23.62
C SER A 105 -1.97 -18.89 -24.14
N LEU A 106 -2.06 -18.67 -25.45
CA LEU A 106 -2.11 -17.33 -26.04
C LEU A 106 -3.40 -16.57 -25.67
N GLU A 107 -4.54 -17.25 -25.66
CA GLU A 107 -5.83 -16.68 -25.26
C GLU A 107 -5.86 -16.36 -23.77
N LYS A 108 -5.25 -17.21 -22.93
CA LYS A 108 -5.09 -16.95 -21.49
C LYS A 108 -4.28 -15.67 -21.25
N ILE A 109 -3.20 -15.49 -22.00
CA ILE A 109 -2.35 -14.29 -21.91
C ILE A 109 -3.13 -13.05 -22.33
N ASP A 110 -3.87 -13.10 -23.43
CA ASP A 110 -4.69 -11.96 -23.84
C ASP A 110 -5.79 -11.65 -22.82
N TYR A 111 -6.46 -12.66 -22.27
CA TYR A 111 -7.48 -12.49 -21.24
C TYR A 111 -6.93 -11.85 -19.96
N LEU A 112 -5.70 -12.19 -19.57
CA LEU A 112 -5.03 -11.64 -18.40
C LEU A 112 -4.80 -10.12 -18.49
N SER A 113 -4.93 -9.50 -19.68
CA SER A 113 -4.93 -8.04 -19.83
C SER A 113 -6.05 -7.34 -19.06
N LYS A 114 -7.19 -8.03 -18.85
CA LYS A 114 -8.30 -7.54 -18.02
C LYS A 114 -7.95 -7.47 -16.54
N TYR A 115 -7.01 -8.32 -16.10
CA TYR A 115 -6.54 -8.36 -14.72
C TYR A 115 -5.30 -7.47 -14.51
N PHE A 116 -4.36 -7.52 -15.46
CA PHE A 116 -3.13 -6.74 -15.48
C PHE A 116 -3.26 -5.51 -16.38
N THR A 117 -3.92 -4.47 -15.88
CA THR A 117 -4.16 -3.22 -16.61
C THR A 117 -2.93 -2.28 -16.65
N TYR A 118 -1.73 -2.83 -16.55
CA TYR A 118 -0.49 -2.06 -16.40
C TYR A 118 0.18 -1.85 -17.77
N SER A 119 0.81 -0.70 -17.96
CA SER A 119 1.47 -0.34 -19.24
C SER A 119 2.48 -1.40 -19.71
N PHE A 120 3.31 -1.91 -18.81
CA PHE A 120 4.30 -2.94 -19.15
C PHE A 120 3.67 -4.29 -19.54
N TYR A 121 2.46 -4.59 -19.06
CA TYR A 121 1.73 -5.79 -19.50
C TYR A 121 1.26 -5.67 -20.95
N HIS A 122 0.77 -4.49 -21.36
CA HIS A 122 0.42 -4.25 -22.76
C HIS A 122 1.64 -4.28 -23.67
N MET A 123 2.79 -3.79 -23.19
CA MET A 123 4.06 -3.91 -23.92
C MET A 123 4.51 -5.38 -24.03
N PHE A 124 4.30 -6.19 -23.00
CA PHE A 124 4.49 -7.64 -23.04
C PHE A 124 3.65 -8.31 -24.15
N LEU A 125 2.35 -8.02 -24.24
CA LEU A 125 1.49 -8.57 -25.30
C LEU A 125 2.01 -8.22 -26.71
N LYS A 126 2.48 -6.99 -26.91
CA LYS A 126 3.08 -6.56 -28.19
C LYS A 126 4.34 -7.35 -28.54
N VAL A 127 5.20 -7.63 -27.54
CA VAL A 127 6.40 -8.45 -27.73
C VAL A 127 6.03 -9.88 -28.10
N ILE A 128 5.02 -10.46 -27.45
CA ILE A 128 4.53 -11.82 -27.78
C ILE A 128 3.97 -11.88 -29.20
N ASN A 129 3.13 -10.93 -29.60
CA ASN A 129 2.59 -10.89 -30.96
C ASN A 129 3.70 -10.73 -32.01
N LEU A 130 4.67 -9.83 -31.76
CA LEU A 130 5.82 -9.66 -32.65
C LEU A 130 6.64 -10.95 -32.79
N TYR A 131 6.85 -11.66 -31.69
CA TYR A 131 7.56 -12.93 -31.69
C TYR A 131 6.79 -14.03 -32.43
N GLN A 132 5.46 -14.05 -32.30
CA GLN A 132 4.61 -14.98 -33.05
C GLN A 132 4.66 -14.72 -34.56
N ASP A 133 4.64 -13.45 -34.97
CA ASP A 133 4.62 -13.05 -36.38
C ASP A 133 5.99 -13.18 -37.06
N GLN A 134 7.08 -12.87 -36.34
CA GLN A 134 8.42 -12.73 -36.92
C GLN A 134 9.43 -13.78 -36.44
N GLY A 135 9.12 -14.52 -35.37
CA GLY A 135 10.04 -15.45 -34.74
C GLY A 135 11.31 -14.78 -34.18
N GLY A 136 12.38 -15.56 -34.00
CA GLY A 136 13.70 -15.04 -33.62
C GLY A 136 14.03 -15.21 -32.14
N ASN A 137 14.76 -14.24 -31.57
CA ASN A 137 15.18 -14.32 -30.16
C ASN A 137 14.28 -13.41 -29.30
N ILE A 138 13.36 -14.04 -28.56
CA ILE A 138 12.39 -13.34 -27.70
C ILE A 138 13.08 -12.45 -26.65
N LEU A 139 14.23 -12.86 -26.12
CA LEU A 139 14.97 -12.10 -25.11
C LEU A 139 15.50 -10.78 -25.67
N LYS A 140 15.94 -10.79 -26.94
CA LYS A 140 16.38 -9.59 -27.63
C LYS A 140 15.21 -8.65 -27.90
N MET A 141 14.06 -9.20 -28.33
CA MET A 141 12.83 -8.43 -28.55
C MET A 141 12.26 -7.85 -27.26
N SER A 142 12.41 -8.56 -26.14
CA SER A 142 11.92 -8.15 -24.83
C SER A 142 12.93 -7.35 -24.01
N SER A 143 14.14 -7.09 -24.52
CA SER A 143 15.20 -6.41 -23.75
C SER A 143 14.79 -5.03 -23.23
N SER A 144 14.10 -4.24 -24.06
CA SER A 144 13.56 -2.93 -23.64
C SER A 144 12.45 -3.08 -22.60
N LEU A 145 11.61 -4.09 -22.73
CA LEU A 145 10.54 -4.38 -21.77
C LEU A 145 11.11 -4.83 -20.43
N LEU A 146 12.10 -5.74 -20.44
CA LEU A 146 12.77 -6.23 -19.24
C LEU A 146 13.45 -5.08 -18.49
N ASN A 147 14.15 -4.19 -19.19
CA ASN A 147 14.75 -3.01 -18.58
C ASN A 147 13.70 -2.07 -17.96
N GLU A 148 12.57 -1.84 -18.64
CA GLU A 148 11.49 -1.02 -18.08
C GLU A 148 10.86 -1.70 -16.86
N THR A 149 10.60 -3.00 -16.91
CA THR A 149 10.04 -3.75 -15.77
C THR A 149 10.98 -3.75 -14.55
N ILE A 150 12.30 -3.86 -14.76
CA ILE A 150 13.31 -3.75 -13.69
C ILE A 150 13.28 -2.35 -13.08
N ARG A 151 13.25 -1.31 -13.91
CA ARG A 151 13.18 0.08 -13.45
C ARG A 151 11.93 0.35 -12.61
N VAL A 152 10.79 -0.21 -13.00
CA VAL A 152 9.53 -0.10 -12.24
C VAL A 152 9.65 -0.79 -10.89
N GLU A 153 10.19 -2.01 -10.86
CA GLU A 153 10.42 -2.74 -9.60
C GLU A 153 11.40 -2.01 -8.68
N GLU A 154 12.53 -1.50 -9.21
CA GLU A 154 13.50 -0.71 -8.44
C GLU A 154 12.84 0.53 -7.85
N THR A 155 12.08 1.28 -8.66
CA THR A 155 11.36 2.47 -8.20
C THR A 155 10.35 2.12 -7.10
N MET A 156 9.66 0.99 -7.21
CA MET A 156 8.74 0.50 -6.17
C MET A 156 9.47 0.14 -4.88
N ASN A 157 10.60 -0.58 -4.98
CA ASN A 157 11.40 -0.99 -3.83
C ASN A 157 12.01 0.21 -3.10
N GLU A 158 12.53 1.19 -3.85
CA GLU A 158 13.01 2.46 -3.32
C GLU A 158 11.88 3.24 -2.64
N SER A 159 10.71 3.31 -3.28
CA SER A 159 9.52 3.95 -2.73
C SER A 159 9.07 3.28 -1.44
N GLU A 160 9.06 1.95 -1.35
CA GLU A 160 8.70 1.22 -0.13
C GLU A 160 9.70 1.49 0.99
N THR A 161 11.00 1.48 0.68
CA THR A 161 12.06 1.75 1.65
C THR A 161 11.97 3.17 2.19
N ASN A 162 11.78 4.15 1.31
CA ASN A 162 11.59 5.54 1.69
C ASN A 162 10.29 5.73 2.50
N SER A 163 9.21 5.04 2.12
CA SER A 163 7.94 5.03 2.87
C SER A 163 8.10 4.52 4.29
N LYS A 164 8.81 3.40 4.48
CA LYS A 164 9.08 2.83 5.79
C LYS A 164 9.88 3.79 6.66
N LYS A 165 10.93 4.40 6.09
CA LYS A 165 11.73 5.42 6.78
C LYS A 165 10.87 6.60 7.22
N LYS A 166 10.02 7.12 6.34
CA LYS A 166 9.11 8.23 6.64
C LYS A 166 8.05 7.87 7.68
N ALA A 167 7.57 6.62 7.68
CA ALA A 167 6.67 6.13 8.71
C ALA A 167 7.34 6.13 10.10
N ILE A 168 8.58 5.64 10.18
CA ILE A 168 9.36 5.63 11.42
C ILE A 168 9.60 7.07 11.91
N GLU A 169 10.04 7.97 11.03
CA GLU A 169 10.21 9.40 11.35
C GLU A 169 8.92 10.03 11.90
N PHE A 170 7.77 9.73 11.28
CA PHE A 170 6.46 10.21 11.73
C PHE A 170 6.10 9.70 13.13
N PHE A 171 6.27 8.41 13.39
CA PHE A 171 5.97 7.83 14.71
C PHE A 171 6.90 8.36 15.81
N ILE A 172 8.19 8.54 15.52
CA ILE A 172 9.14 9.12 16.48
C ILE A 172 8.73 10.55 16.83
N LEU A 173 8.42 11.38 15.84
CA LEU A 173 8.03 12.78 16.03
C LEU A 173 6.78 12.92 16.93
N TRP A 174 5.74 12.13 16.64
CA TRP A 174 4.50 12.17 17.42
C TRP A 174 4.66 11.53 18.79
N SER A 175 5.43 10.45 18.91
CA SER A 175 5.76 9.84 20.20
C SER A 175 6.45 10.84 21.12
N LEU A 176 7.48 11.56 20.64
CA LEU A 176 8.13 12.62 21.40
C LEU A 176 7.17 13.72 21.82
N SER A 177 6.25 14.12 20.93
CA SER A 177 5.23 15.11 21.25
C SER A 177 4.29 14.66 22.38
N PHE A 178 3.86 13.40 22.36
CA PHE A 178 3.06 12.82 23.44
C PHE A 178 3.85 12.70 24.75
N VAL A 179 5.12 12.30 24.68
CA VAL A 179 6.01 12.20 25.84
C VAL A 179 6.14 13.56 26.54
N VAL A 180 6.27 14.66 25.79
CA VAL A 180 6.34 16.02 26.38
C VAL A 180 5.06 16.34 27.17
N ILE A 181 3.89 16.04 26.63
CA ILE A 181 2.62 16.31 27.33
C ILE A 181 2.47 15.42 28.57
N LEU A 182 2.82 14.14 28.46
CA LEU A 182 2.81 13.21 29.60
C LEU A 182 3.81 13.65 30.68
N PHE A 183 5.00 14.10 30.27
CA PHE A 183 5.99 14.64 31.20
C PHE A 183 5.44 15.87 31.93
N MET A 184 4.83 16.82 31.23
CA MET A 184 4.17 17.96 31.88
C MET A 184 3.06 17.52 32.85
N ARG A 185 2.30 16.48 32.49
CA ARG A 185 1.23 15.93 33.34
C ARG A 185 1.77 15.33 34.63
N PHE A 186 2.85 14.55 34.57
CA PHE A 186 3.37 13.81 35.72
C PHE A 186 4.42 14.59 36.53
N ALA A 187 5.37 15.25 35.87
CA ALA A 187 6.43 15.99 36.55
C ALA A 187 5.91 17.28 37.21
N LEU A 188 4.89 17.92 36.63
CA LEU A 188 4.32 19.18 37.11
C LEU A 188 2.84 19.02 37.49
N GLN A 189 2.47 17.89 38.09
CA GLN A 189 1.07 17.49 38.31
C GLN A 189 0.18 18.59 38.91
N ASN A 190 0.61 19.24 40.01
CA ASN A 190 -0.19 20.28 40.68
C ASN A 190 -0.39 21.51 39.78
N PHE A 191 0.66 21.94 39.09
CA PHE A 191 0.61 23.06 38.15
C PHE A 191 -0.26 22.71 36.94
N TYR A 192 -0.11 21.51 36.40
CA TYR A 192 -0.90 21.00 35.28
C TYR A 192 -2.40 20.93 35.62
N LEU A 193 -2.77 20.46 36.80
CA LEU A 193 -4.16 20.45 37.27
C LEU A 193 -4.71 21.88 37.44
N GLY A 194 -3.87 22.83 37.85
CA GLY A 194 -4.21 24.25 37.85
C GLY A 194 -4.49 24.77 36.43
N MET A 195 -3.62 24.45 35.46
CA MET A 195 -3.79 24.82 34.06
C MET A 195 -5.03 24.22 33.41
N LEU A 196 -5.40 22.98 33.74
CA LEU A 196 -6.59 22.33 33.20
C LEU A 196 -7.90 23.07 33.51
N LYS A 197 -7.94 23.87 34.58
CA LYS A 197 -9.12 24.71 34.89
C LYS A 197 -9.24 25.92 33.96
N SER A 198 -8.15 26.29 33.29
CA SER A 198 -8.10 27.40 32.35
C SER A 198 -8.63 26.97 30.98
N ILE A 199 -9.68 27.64 30.51
CA ILE A 199 -10.29 27.40 29.19
C ILE A 199 -9.24 27.43 28.06
N PRO A 200 -8.34 28.44 27.97
CA PRO A 200 -7.29 28.46 26.95
C PRO A 200 -6.44 27.18 26.87
N PHE A 201 -6.00 26.65 28.03
CA PHE A 201 -5.16 25.45 28.05
C PHE A 201 -5.93 24.23 27.55
N PHE A 202 -7.19 24.09 27.96
CA PHE A 202 -8.05 23.00 27.49
C PHE A 202 -8.25 23.06 25.96
N VAL A 203 -8.48 24.25 25.39
CA VAL A 203 -8.61 24.43 23.94
C VAL A 203 -7.32 24.05 23.20
N ILE A 204 -6.15 24.43 23.71
CA ILE A 204 -4.86 24.03 23.14
C ILE A 204 -4.69 22.50 23.18
N LEU A 205 -5.06 21.87 24.30
CA LEU A 205 -5.00 20.42 24.45
C LEU A 205 -5.88 19.70 23.42
N VAL A 206 -7.13 20.13 23.24
CA VAL A 206 -8.03 19.56 22.22
C VAL A 206 -7.47 19.81 20.81
N SER A 207 -6.95 21.02 20.56
CA SER A 207 -6.35 21.38 19.27
C SER A 207 -5.15 20.50 18.93
N PHE A 208 -4.34 20.10 19.92
CA PHE A 208 -3.24 19.16 19.73
C PHE A 208 -3.73 17.80 19.19
N TYR A 209 -4.82 17.24 19.73
CA TYR A 209 -5.41 15.99 19.20
C TYR A 209 -5.99 16.16 17.80
N VAL A 210 -6.60 17.31 17.50
CA VAL A 210 -7.07 17.61 16.14
C VAL A 210 -5.90 17.72 15.16
N LEU A 211 -4.81 18.38 15.53
CA LEU A 211 -3.60 18.45 14.71
C LEU A 211 -2.98 17.08 14.49
N PHE A 212 -2.96 16.22 15.51
CA PHE A 212 -2.53 14.84 15.36
C PHE A 212 -3.40 14.08 14.37
N PHE A 213 -4.72 14.25 14.44
CA PHE A 213 -5.66 13.63 13.51
C PHE A 213 -5.39 14.08 12.07
N VAL A 214 -5.24 15.38 11.84
CA VAL A 214 -4.91 15.93 10.52
C VAL A 214 -3.58 15.38 10.02
N ALA A 215 -2.57 15.28 10.88
CA ALA A 215 -1.26 14.72 10.51
C ALA A 215 -1.37 13.25 10.11
N VAL A 216 -2.14 12.43 10.84
CA VAL A 216 -2.44 11.04 10.49
C VAL A 216 -3.18 10.97 9.14
N HIS A 217 -4.13 11.86 8.90
CA HIS A 217 -4.85 11.91 7.64
C HIS A 217 -3.96 12.22 6.43
N ILE A 218 -3.11 13.25 6.55
CA ILE A 218 -2.14 13.61 5.52
C ILE A 218 -1.15 12.47 5.31
N PHE A 219 -0.67 11.85 6.38
CA PHE A 219 0.26 10.73 6.32
C PHE A 219 -0.32 9.55 5.56
N ILE A 220 -1.52 9.08 5.92
CA ILE A 220 -2.19 7.96 5.23
C ILE A 220 -2.41 8.30 3.76
N THR A 221 -2.94 9.49 3.46
CA THR A 221 -3.24 9.90 2.09
C THR A 221 -1.99 9.96 1.23
N ARG A 222 -0.87 10.46 1.75
CA ARG A 222 0.41 10.49 1.03
C ARG A 222 1.02 9.09 0.89
N TYR A 223 0.94 8.28 1.94
CA TYR A 223 1.42 6.90 1.92
C TYR A 223 0.73 6.07 0.84
N THR A 224 -0.60 6.21 0.70
CA THR A 224 -1.37 5.49 -0.32
C THR A 224 -1.28 6.07 -1.73
N LYS A 225 -0.73 7.28 -1.89
CA LYS A 225 -0.57 7.97 -3.20
C LYS A 225 0.79 7.76 -3.86
N MET A 226 1.72 7.05 -3.22
CA MET A 226 3.03 6.76 -3.79
C MET A 226 2.91 6.05 -5.16
N PRO A 227 3.85 6.29 -6.08
CA PRO A 227 3.56 6.34 -7.51
C PRO A 227 3.41 4.93 -8.07
N ILE A 228 2.19 4.41 -8.02
CA ILE A 228 1.75 3.45 -9.02
C ILE A 228 1.06 4.28 -10.10
N ASN A 229 1.86 5.10 -10.77
CA ASN A 229 1.41 5.97 -11.86
C ASN A 229 1.59 5.24 -13.21
N GLU A 230 1.18 3.97 -13.24
CA GLU A 230 1.25 3.10 -14.43
C GLU A 230 -0.13 2.67 -14.94
N GLU A 231 -1.20 3.25 -14.39
CA GLU A 231 -2.49 3.25 -15.07
C GLU A 231 -2.31 4.10 -16.33
N GLY A 232 -1.86 3.44 -17.40
CA GLY A 232 -1.82 4.00 -18.73
C GLY A 232 -3.22 4.52 -19.04
N LYS A 233 -3.34 5.84 -19.20
CA LYS A 233 -4.44 6.43 -19.93
C LYS A 233 -4.32 5.96 -21.39
N PHE A 234 -4.80 4.75 -21.67
CA PHE A 234 -5.13 4.27 -23.01
C PHE A 234 -6.64 4.12 -23.08
N ASN A 235 -7.33 5.25 -22.98
CA ASN A 235 -8.69 5.43 -23.48
C ASN A 235 -8.62 6.51 -24.55
N GLU A 236 -8.02 6.18 -25.70
CA GLU A 236 -8.30 6.78 -27.02
C GLU A 236 -8.15 5.68 -28.08
#